data_AF-A0A957D790-F1
#
_entry.id   AF-A0A957D790-F1
#
_cell.length_a   1.000
_cell.length_b   1.000
_cell.length_c   1.000
_cell.angle_alpha   90.00
_cell.angle_beta   90.00
_cell.angle_gamma   90.00
#
_symmetry.space_group_name_H-M   'P 1'
#
loop_
_entity.id
_entity.type
_entity.pdbx_description
1 polymer ?
#
loop_
_entity_poly.entity_id
_entity_poly.type
_entity_poly.pdbx_seq_one_letter_code
_entity_poly.pdbx_strand_id
1 'polypeptide(L)'
;AREMGMTSPALYRYFASRDDLVTALIVDAYNSLADDLEAARDACEVDDHAGRLAAIAYAYRDWALASPQEYALIFGVPIPEYEAPPEITGPIAARSMMVFLGVLDAAQSSGRGDFSDAQAAMTPTLQAQLQPWIDKFQYHDKPELVYLALSNWGLIHGLVSLEIFGHFDPDTSRENSGVLYRTEIAMLAKRLKLV
;
A
#
# COMPACT_ATOMS: atom_id res chain seq x y z
N ALA A 1 -25.04 -7.31 -11.05
CA ALA A 1 -26.49 -7.68 -11.09
C ALA A 1 -26.73 -8.81 -12.07
N ARG A 2 -26.65 -8.58 -13.39
CA ARG A 2 -26.88 -9.63 -14.42
C ARG A 2 -25.99 -10.87 -14.24
N GLU A 3 -24.70 -10.68 -13.96
CA GLU A 3 -23.77 -11.80 -13.73
C GLU A 3 -24.03 -12.58 -12.44
N MET A 4 -24.66 -11.94 -11.43
CA MET A 4 -25.12 -12.61 -10.19
C MET A 4 -26.56 -13.11 -10.30
N GLY A 5 -27.17 -13.13 -11.50
CA GLY A 5 -28.58 -13.49 -11.68
C GLY A 5 -29.58 -12.54 -11.01
N MET A 6 -29.13 -11.36 -10.58
CA MET A 6 -29.94 -10.36 -9.90
C MET A 6 -30.37 -9.23 -10.85
N THR A 7 -31.56 -8.68 -10.62
CA THR A 7 -32.01 -7.47 -11.30
C THR A 7 -31.33 -6.24 -10.68
N SER A 8 -31.10 -5.16 -11.44
CA SER A 8 -30.50 -3.92 -10.90
C SER A 8 -31.23 -3.37 -9.66
N PRO A 9 -32.58 -3.45 -9.54
CA PRO A 9 -33.29 -3.09 -8.30
C PRO A 9 -32.97 -3.99 -7.10
N ALA A 10 -32.57 -5.24 -7.30
CA ALA A 10 -32.26 -6.16 -6.21
C ALA A 10 -30.93 -5.82 -5.51
N LEU A 11 -29.99 -5.18 -6.21
CA LEU A 11 -28.77 -4.63 -5.58
C LEU A 11 -29.09 -3.49 -4.60
N TYR A 12 -30.05 -2.63 -4.95
CA TYR A 12 -30.49 -1.53 -4.09
C TYR A 12 -31.32 -1.97 -2.87
N ARG A 13 -31.59 -3.27 -2.72
CA ARG A 13 -32.10 -3.82 -1.45
C ARG A 13 -31.00 -3.96 -0.39
N TYR A 14 -29.74 -4.02 -0.82
CA TYR A 14 -28.57 -4.17 0.05
C TYR A 14 -27.82 -2.86 0.23
N PHE A 15 -27.87 -1.97 -0.77
CA PHE A 15 -27.22 -0.66 -0.74
C PHE A 15 -28.25 0.44 -0.99
N ALA A 16 -28.29 1.45 -0.12
CA ALA A 16 -29.30 2.51 -0.22
C ALA A 16 -29.05 3.43 -1.43
N SER A 17 -27.81 3.50 -1.91
CA SER A 17 -27.40 4.29 -3.07
C SER A 17 -26.24 3.64 -3.84
N ARG A 18 -25.92 4.23 -5.00
CA ARG A 18 -24.71 3.90 -5.76
C ARG A 18 -23.46 4.15 -4.91
N ASP A 19 -23.43 5.26 -4.18
CA ASP A 19 -22.25 5.67 -3.40
C ASP A 19 -22.02 4.73 -2.21
N ASP A 20 -23.09 4.19 -1.63
CA ASP A 20 -22.98 3.13 -0.61
C ASP A 20 -22.37 1.85 -1.19
N LEU A 21 -22.79 1.46 -2.40
CA LEU A 21 -22.21 0.31 -3.10
C LEU A 21 -20.73 0.56 -3.43
N VAL A 22 -20.38 1.73 -3.96
CA VAL A 22 -18.98 2.08 -4.29
C VAL A 22 -18.12 2.10 -3.02
N THR A 23 -18.63 2.67 -1.92
CA THR A 23 -17.93 2.68 -0.64
C THR A 23 -17.70 1.27 -0.12
N ALA A 24 -18.69 0.38 -0.23
CA ALA A 24 -18.52 -1.02 0.17
C ALA A 24 -17.47 -1.74 -0.69
N LEU A 25 -17.42 -1.48 -2.00
CA LEU A 25 -16.39 -2.05 -2.87
C LEU A 25 -14.98 -1.51 -2.57
N ILE A 26 -14.85 -0.23 -2.23
CA ILE A 26 -13.57 0.36 -1.79
C ILE A 26 -13.11 -0.28 -0.47
N VAL A 27 -14.03 -0.45 0.47
CA VAL A 27 -13.75 -1.14 1.74
C VAL A 27 -13.29 -2.57 1.51
N ASP A 28 -13.97 -3.32 0.64
CA ASP A 28 -13.62 -4.70 0.29
C ASP A 28 -12.24 -4.78 -0.37
N ALA A 29 -11.95 -3.92 -1.34
CA ALA A 29 -10.67 -3.86 -2.04
C ALA A 29 -9.51 -3.56 -1.08
N TYR A 30 -9.64 -2.56 -0.19
CA TYR A 30 -8.59 -2.27 0.78
C TYR A 30 -8.43 -3.37 1.84
N ASN A 31 -9.51 -4.06 2.23
CA ASN A 31 -9.42 -5.21 3.13
C ASN A 31 -8.68 -6.37 2.47
N SER A 32 -9.04 -6.72 1.25
CA SER A 32 -8.35 -7.76 0.47
C SER A 32 -6.86 -7.44 0.31
N LEU A 33 -6.54 -6.20 -0.05
CA LEU A 33 -5.15 -5.75 -0.10
C LEU A 33 -4.45 -5.93 1.25
N ALA A 34 -5.02 -5.40 2.32
CA ALA A 34 -4.39 -5.47 3.64
C ALA A 34 -4.21 -6.91 4.13
N ASP A 35 -5.19 -7.80 3.89
CA ASP A 35 -5.12 -9.21 4.22
C ASP A 35 -3.92 -9.89 3.52
N ASP A 36 -3.74 -9.64 2.22
CA ASP A 36 -2.62 -10.20 1.44
C ASP A 36 -1.26 -9.68 1.93
N LEU A 37 -1.15 -8.38 2.24
CA LEU A 37 0.08 -7.79 2.78
C LEU A 37 0.43 -8.36 4.16
N GLU A 38 -0.56 -8.51 5.03
CA GLU A 38 -0.38 -9.07 6.37
C GLU A 38 0.02 -10.54 6.31
N ALA A 39 -0.66 -11.34 5.49
CA ALA A 39 -0.32 -12.74 5.28
C ALA A 39 1.11 -12.92 4.76
N ALA A 40 1.53 -12.09 3.79
CA ALA A 40 2.88 -12.13 3.24
C ALA A 40 3.95 -11.76 4.27
N ARG A 41 3.71 -10.74 5.09
CA ARG A 41 4.59 -10.39 6.21
C ARG A 41 4.71 -11.53 7.21
N ASP A 42 3.57 -12.14 7.58
CA ASP A 42 3.50 -13.13 8.66
C ASP A 42 4.00 -14.52 8.24
N ALA A 43 4.12 -14.77 6.92
CA ALA A 43 4.78 -15.96 6.38
C ALA A 43 6.32 -15.93 6.53
N CYS A 44 6.90 -14.77 6.85
CA CYS A 44 8.33 -14.60 7.09
C CYS A 44 8.66 -14.56 8.59
N GLU A 45 9.87 -15.02 8.93
CA GLU A 45 10.40 -14.95 10.30
C GLU A 45 10.39 -13.51 10.86
N VAL A 46 10.16 -13.36 12.17
CA VAL A 46 9.96 -12.05 12.80
C VAL A 46 11.15 -11.10 12.67
N ASP A 47 12.36 -11.66 12.66
CA ASP A 47 13.62 -10.91 12.57
C ASP A 47 14.13 -10.76 11.13
N ASP A 48 13.44 -11.33 10.14
CA ASP A 48 13.77 -11.18 8.72
C ASP A 48 13.10 -9.91 8.15
N HIS A 49 13.54 -8.74 8.61
CA HIS A 49 12.98 -7.45 8.20
C HIS A 49 13.10 -7.20 6.70
N ALA A 50 14.22 -7.62 6.09
CA ALA A 50 14.42 -7.51 4.64
C ALA A 50 13.47 -8.43 3.87
N GLY A 51 13.36 -9.70 4.29
CA GLY A 51 12.44 -10.66 3.70
C GLY A 51 10.99 -10.24 3.84
N ARG A 52 10.57 -9.76 5.02
CA ARG A 52 9.23 -9.21 5.27
C ARG A 52 8.92 -8.04 4.35
N LEU A 53 9.83 -7.06 4.24
CA LEU A 53 9.65 -5.91 3.36
C LEU A 53 9.51 -6.34 1.89
N ALA A 54 10.33 -7.30 1.45
CA ALA A 54 10.24 -7.83 0.11
C ALA A 54 8.94 -8.62 -0.13
N ALA A 55 8.53 -9.46 0.82
CA ALA A 55 7.30 -10.24 0.75
C ALA A 55 6.07 -9.34 0.65
N ILE A 56 5.99 -8.28 1.46
CA ILE A 56 4.90 -7.30 1.39
C ILE A 56 4.89 -6.62 0.01
N ALA A 57 6.05 -6.18 -0.50
CA ALA A 57 6.11 -5.54 -1.80
C ALA A 57 5.70 -6.49 -2.95
N TYR A 58 6.09 -7.76 -2.90
CA TYR A 58 5.68 -8.74 -3.90
C TYR A 58 4.18 -9.05 -3.83
N ALA A 59 3.66 -9.24 -2.62
CA ALA A 59 2.22 -9.44 -2.40
C ALA A 59 1.40 -8.24 -2.90
N TYR A 60 1.87 -7.00 -2.68
CA TYR A 60 1.23 -5.81 -3.21
C TYR A 60 1.08 -5.86 -4.73
N ARG A 61 2.16 -6.19 -5.44
CA ARG A 61 2.14 -6.29 -6.90
C ARG A 61 1.26 -7.45 -7.36
N ASP A 62 1.36 -8.60 -6.72
CA ASP A 62 0.62 -9.80 -7.12
C ASP A 62 -0.89 -9.61 -6.91
N TRP A 63 -1.31 -9.00 -5.80
CA TRP A 63 -2.70 -8.58 -5.56
C TRP A 63 -3.17 -7.63 -6.65
N ALA A 64 -2.37 -6.60 -6.95
CA ALA A 64 -2.72 -5.58 -7.92
C ALA A 64 -2.91 -6.15 -9.35
N LEU A 65 -2.08 -7.14 -9.74
CA LEU A 65 -2.19 -7.80 -11.04
C LEU A 65 -3.30 -8.85 -11.10
N ALA A 66 -3.63 -9.50 -9.97
CA ALA A 66 -4.75 -10.42 -9.88
C ALA A 66 -6.10 -9.69 -9.94
N SER A 67 -6.16 -8.50 -9.34
CA SER A 67 -7.38 -7.69 -9.20
C SER A 67 -7.23 -6.26 -9.76
N PRO A 68 -6.95 -6.08 -11.07
CA PRO A 68 -6.68 -4.75 -11.64
C PRO A 68 -7.88 -3.79 -11.55
N GLN A 69 -9.11 -4.31 -11.46
CA GLN A 69 -10.31 -3.47 -11.29
C GLN A 69 -10.45 -2.93 -9.87
N GLU A 70 -10.11 -3.74 -8.85
CA GLU A 70 -10.06 -3.29 -7.46
C GLU A 70 -8.93 -2.29 -7.26
N TYR A 71 -7.76 -2.55 -7.87
CA TYR A 71 -6.66 -1.60 -7.92
C TYR A 71 -7.08 -0.25 -8.51
N ALA A 72 -7.72 -0.27 -9.69
CA ALA A 72 -8.20 0.94 -10.34
C ALA A 72 -9.29 1.66 -9.52
N LEU A 73 -10.09 0.91 -8.75
CA LEU A 73 -11.11 1.49 -7.88
C LEU A 73 -10.49 2.29 -6.73
N ILE A 74 -9.40 1.81 -6.12
CA ILE A 74 -8.79 2.47 -4.95
C ILE A 74 -7.66 3.45 -5.30
N PHE A 75 -6.94 3.24 -6.43
CA PHE A 75 -5.78 4.05 -6.81
C PHE A 75 -5.86 4.66 -8.22
N GLY A 76 -6.89 4.34 -9.00
CA GLY A 76 -7.06 4.83 -10.36
C GLY A 76 -7.65 6.24 -10.42
N VAL A 77 -8.28 6.54 -11.55
CA VAL A 77 -8.94 7.82 -11.78
C VAL A 77 -10.10 7.98 -10.79
N PRO A 78 -10.20 9.10 -10.05
CA PRO A 78 -11.31 9.35 -9.13
C PRO A 78 -12.67 9.20 -9.83
N ILE A 79 -13.62 8.58 -9.14
CA ILE A 79 -14.96 8.38 -9.65
C ILE A 79 -15.69 9.74 -9.67
N PRO A 80 -16.21 10.21 -10.82
CA PRO A 80 -16.96 11.45 -10.88
C PRO A 80 -18.13 11.45 -9.89
N GLU A 81 -18.31 12.57 -9.20
CA GLU A 81 -19.42 12.84 -8.28
C GLU A 81 -19.47 11.93 -7.04
N TYR A 82 -18.44 11.10 -6.81
CA TYR A 82 -18.32 10.26 -5.63
C TYR A 82 -17.24 10.80 -4.68
N GLU A 83 -17.60 10.97 -3.41
CA GLU A 83 -16.67 11.28 -2.33
C GLU A 83 -16.67 10.13 -1.32
N ALA A 84 -15.50 9.50 -1.14
CA ALA A 84 -15.35 8.40 -0.18
C ALA A 84 -15.48 8.94 1.26
N PRO A 85 -16.39 8.40 2.09
CA PRO A 85 -16.51 8.83 3.49
C PRO A 85 -15.19 8.53 4.24
N PRO A 86 -14.45 9.55 4.70
CA PRO A 86 -13.11 9.36 5.27
C PRO A 86 -13.13 8.60 6.61
N GLU A 87 -14.21 8.70 7.37
CA GLU A 87 -14.44 7.97 8.62
C GLU A 87 -14.62 6.45 8.40
N ILE A 88 -15.08 6.05 7.21
CA ILE A 88 -15.25 4.65 6.84
C ILE A 88 -13.96 4.14 6.18
N THR A 89 -13.50 4.83 5.14
CA THR A 89 -12.40 4.34 4.29
C THR A 89 -11.01 4.61 4.88
N GLY A 90 -10.87 5.65 5.69
CA GLY A 90 -9.60 6.10 6.26
C GLY A 90 -8.89 5.05 7.14
N PRO A 91 -9.58 4.39 8.11
CA PRO A 91 -8.99 3.34 8.93
C PRO A 91 -8.53 2.12 8.12
N ILE A 92 -9.34 1.72 7.14
CA ILE A 92 -9.07 0.53 6.33
C ILE A 92 -7.92 0.77 5.34
N ALA A 93 -7.85 1.96 4.72
CA ALA A 93 -6.69 2.37 3.93
C ALA A 93 -5.41 2.46 4.78
N ALA A 94 -5.51 2.90 6.04
CA ALA A 94 -4.38 2.99 6.95
C ALA A 94 -3.77 1.61 7.27
N ARG A 95 -4.59 0.56 7.34
CA ARG A 95 -4.17 -0.81 7.63
C ARG A 95 -3.05 -1.28 6.72
N SER A 96 -3.19 -1.08 5.40
CA SER A 96 -2.16 -1.46 4.41
C SER A 96 -0.83 -0.74 4.63
N MET A 97 -0.86 0.57 4.91
CA MET A 97 0.35 1.35 5.18
C MET A 97 1.02 0.94 6.50
N MET A 98 0.22 0.59 7.52
CA MET A 98 0.73 0.13 8.81
C MET A 98 1.52 -1.17 8.72
N VAL A 99 1.25 -2.03 7.72
CA VAL A 99 2.05 -3.24 7.47
C VAL A 99 3.50 -2.87 7.12
N PHE A 100 3.70 -1.93 6.21
CA PHE A 100 5.04 -1.43 5.84
C PHE A 100 5.70 -0.69 6.99
N LEU A 101 4.98 0.25 7.60
CA LEU A 101 5.50 1.08 8.68
C LEU A 101 5.93 0.23 9.89
N GLY A 102 5.16 -0.82 10.23
CA GLY A 102 5.48 -1.74 11.30
C GLY A 102 6.77 -2.55 11.07
N VAL A 103 7.11 -2.89 9.82
CA VAL A 103 8.40 -3.55 9.52
C VAL A 103 9.57 -2.59 9.71
N LEU A 104 9.43 -1.33 9.28
CA LEU A 104 10.46 -0.31 9.51
C LEU A 104 10.67 -0.04 11.01
N ASP A 105 9.57 0.05 11.77
CA ASP A 105 9.61 0.26 13.22
C ASP A 105 10.25 -0.93 13.95
N ALA A 106 9.90 -2.15 13.58
CA ALA A 106 10.50 -3.37 14.14
C ALA A 106 12.00 -3.46 13.84
N ALA A 107 12.42 -3.10 12.62
CA ALA A 107 13.82 -3.04 12.26
C ALA A 107 14.57 -2.01 13.13
N GLN A 108 14.08 -0.77 13.20
CA GLN A 108 14.71 0.28 14.00
C GLN A 108 14.79 -0.11 15.50
N SER A 109 13.69 -0.65 16.04
CA SER A 109 13.60 -1.02 17.46
C SER A 109 14.50 -2.20 17.82
N SER A 110 14.83 -3.07 16.85
CA SER A 110 15.80 -4.17 17.02
C SER A 110 17.25 -3.77 16.70
N GLY A 111 17.51 -2.48 16.41
CA GLY A 111 18.83 -1.99 16.03
C GLY A 111 19.29 -2.49 14.65
N ARG A 112 18.35 -2.89 13.79
CA ARG A 112 18.57 -3.35 12.42
C ARG A 112 18.22 -2.23 11.45
N GLY A 113 18.98 -2.14 10.36
CA GLY A 113 18.86 -1.04 9.40
C GLY A 113 19.56 0.24 9.85
N ASP A 114 19.63 1.19 8.93
CA ASP A 114 20.16 2.53 9.19
C ASP A 114 19.21 3.57 8.60
N PHE A 115 18.65 4.37 9.49
CA PHE A 115 17.68 5.42 9.17
C PHE A 115 18.24 6.82 9.43
N SER A 116 19.55 6.94 9.66
CA SER A 116 20.20 8.22 9.95
C SER A 116 20.05 9.24 8.82
N ASP A 117 20.10 8.79 7.57
CA ASP A 117 19.85 9.67 6.41
C ASP A 117 18.42 10.21 6.42
N ALA A 118 17.44 9.39 6.79
CA ALA A 118 16.04 9.80 6.90
C ALA A 118 15.81 10.77 8.07
N GLN A 119 16.49 10.53 9.20
CA GLN A 119 16.50 11.44 10.35
C GLN A 119 17.12 12.78 9.97
N ALA A 120 18.24 12.77 9.26
CA ALA A 120 18.91 13.98 8.78
C ALA A 120 18.07 14.75 7.75
N ALA A 121 17.30 14.05 6.92
CA ALA A 121 16.39 14.63 5.95
C ALA A 121 15.15 15.30 6.59
N MET A 122 14.82 14.99 7.85
CA MET A 122 13.65 15.49 8.57
C MET A 122 13.81 16.96 9.00
N THR A 123 13.79 17.87 8.04
CA THR A 123 13.75 19.31 8.31
C THR A 123 12.42 19.73 8.95
N PRO A 124 12.36 20.87 9.66
CA PRO A 124 11.09 21.38 10.22
C PRO A 124 9.98 21.54 9.17
N THR A 125 10.35 21.93 7.94
CA THR A 125 9.40 22.06 6.82
C THR A 125 8.84 20.71 6.40
N LEU A 126 9.69 19.68 6.26
CA LEU A 126 9.25 18.34 5.91
C LEU A 126 8.38 17.74 7.02
N GLN A 127 8.78 17.89 8.27
CA GLN A 127 7.99 17.41 9.41
C GLN A 127 6.61 18.07 9.45
N ALA A 128 6.53 19.39 9.28
CA ALA A 128 5.24 20.10 9.23
C ALA A 128 4.36 19.61 8.07
N GLN A 129 4.95 19.31 6.91
CA GLN A 129 4.21 18.74 5.77
C GLN A 129 3.69 17.33 6.06
N LEU A 130 4.44 16.53 6.80
CA LEU A 130 4.08 15.16 7.16
C LEU A 130 3.23 15.05 8.43
N GLN A 131 3.00 16.16 9.16
CA GLN A 131 2.30 16.15 10.44
C GLN A 131 0.93 15.43 10.40
N PRO A 132 0.07 15.61 9.38
CA PRO A 132 -1.20 14.88 9.33
C PRO A 132 -1.02 13.36 9.30
N TRP A 133 0.05 12.86 8.65
CA TRP A 133 0.37 11.44 8.61
C TRP A 133 1.03 10.96 9.91
N ILE A 134 1.89 11.79 10.51
CA ILE A 134 2.49 11.53 11.82
C ILE A 134 1.39 11.38 12.89
N ASP A 135 0.41 12.28 12.90
CA ASP A 135 -0.73 12.24 13.81
C ASP A 135 -1.60 10.99 13.54
N LYS A 136 -1.91 10.74 12.26
CA LYS A 136 -2.74 9.60 11.83
C LYS A 136 -2.15 8.26 12.25
N PHE A 137 -0.84 8.07 12.10
CA PHE A 137 -0.15 6.82 12.44
C PHE A 137 0.40 6.80 13.87
N GLN A 138 0.38 7.93 14.57
CA GLN A 138 0.88 8.11 15.94
C GLN A 138 2.42 7.96 16.10
N TYR A 139 3.19 8.26 15.05
CA TYR A 139 4.67 8.15 15.03
C TYR A 139 5.38 9.46 15.43
N HIS A 140 4.95 10.10 16.52
CA HIS A 140 5.49 11.40 16.96
C HIS A 140 6.96 11.33 17.34
N ASP A 141 7.40 10.22 17.92
CA ASP A 141 8.78 10.03 18.38
C ASP A 141 9.73 9.56 17.27
N LYS A 142 9.18 9.13 16.13
CA LYS A 142 9.91 8.53 15.00
C LYS A 142 9.35 9.01 13.65
N PRO A 143 9.25 10.34 13.40
CA PRO A 143 8.62 10.87 12.20
C PRO A 143 9.36 10.48 10.91
N GLU A 144 10.64 10.14 10.97
CA GLU A 144 11.44 9.64 9.85
C GLU A 144 10.87 8.34 9.27
N LEU A 145 10.21 7.50 10.08
CA LEU A 145 9.62 6.26 9.62
C LEU A 145 8.39 6.53 8.75
N VAL A 146 7.63 7.57 9.05
CA VAL A 146 6.50 8.01 8.22
C VAL A 146 7.00 8.52 6.87
N TYR A 147 8.07 9.31 6.87
CA TYR A 147 8.73 9.74 5.63
C TYR A 147 9.20 8.56 4.78
N LEU A 148 9.90 7.60 5.41
CA LEU A 148 10.39 6.40 4.73
C LEU A 148 9.24 5.54 4.19
N ALA A 149 8.19 5.31 4.98
CA ALA A 149 7.04 4.54 4.54
C ALA A 149 6.36 5.19 3.32
N LEU A 150 6.08 6.51 3.37
CA LEU A 150 5.43 7.21 2.26
C LEU A 150 6.29 7.27 0.99
N SER A 151 7.60 7.53 1.12
CA SER A 151 8.51 7.60 -0.02
C SER A 151 8.72 6.23 -0.69
N ASN A 152 8.92 5.19 0.11
CA ASN A 152 9.06 3.81 -0.36
C ASN A 152 7.76 3.29 -0.97
N TRP A 153 6.62 3.58 -0.34
CA TRP A 153 5.30 3.30 -0.91
C TRP A 153 5.13 3.97 -2.26
N GLY A 154 5.49 5.26 -2.39
CA GLY A 154 5.41 5.98 -3.66
C GLY A 154 6.21 5.33 -4.79
N LEU A 155 7.41 4.82 -4.50
CA LEU A 155 8.23 4.07 -5.46
C LEU A 155 7.53 2.77 -5.89
N ILE A 156 7.12 1.96 -4.92
CA ILE A 156 6.47 0.65 -5.12
C ILE A 156 5.18 0.83 -5.92
N HIS A 157 4.31 1.72 -5.43
CA HIS A 157 3.04 2.06 -6.05
C HIS A 157 3.23 2.59 -7.47
N GLY A 158 4.20 3.48 -7.70
CA GLY A 158 4.48 4.03 -9.01
C GLY A 158 4.82 2.96 -10.04
N LEU A 159 5.68 2.00 -9.70
CA LEU A 159 6.03 0.90 -10.60
C LEU A 159 4.83 0.01 -10.92
N VAL A 160 4.02 -0.34 -9.93
CA VAL A 160 2.82 -1.17 -10.13
C VAL A 160 1.77 -0.44 -10.96
N SER A 161 1.53 0.84 -10.70
CA SER A 161 0.61 1.68 -11.49
C SER A 161 1.05 1.79 -12.95
N LEU A 162 2.35 2.00 -13.21
CA LEU A 162 2.88 2.05 -14.57
C LEU A 162 2.68 0.72 -15.30
N GLU A 163 2.86 -0.40 -14.60
CA GLU A 163 2.62 -1.74 -15.14
C GLU A 163 1.15 -1.99 -15.47
N ILE A 164 0.26 -1.81 -14.49
CA ILE A 164 -1.17 -2.10 -14.62
C ILE A 164 -1.83 -1.23 -15.69
N PHE A 165 -1.43 0.03 -15.78
CA PHE A 165 -1.99 0.96 -16.77
C PHE A 165 -1.26 0.90 -18.12
N GLY A 166 -0.39 -0.08 -18.34
CA GLY A 166 0.20 -0.37 -19.66
C GLY A 166 1.23 0.65 -20.14
N HIS A 167 1.94 1.32 -19.21
CA HIS A 167 2.99 2.28 -19.53
C HIS A 167 4.37 1.62 -19.71
N PHE A 168 4.53 0.36 -19.32
CA PHE A 168 5.74 -0.41 -19.58
C PHE A 168 5.65 -1.20 -20.90
N ASP A 169 6.82 -1.41 -21.51
CA ASP A 169 6.95 -2.38 -22.58
C ASP A 169 6.58 -3.80 -22.08
N PRO A 170 5.85 -4.62 -22.86
CA PRO A 170 5.44 -5.96 -22.46
C PRO A 170 6.58 -6.87 -21.98
N ASP A 171 7.82 -6.67 -22.46
CA ASP A 171 8.97 -7.46 -22.02
C ASP A 171 9.45 -7.06 -20.61
N THR A 172 9.11 -5.85 -20.14
CA THR A 172 9.48 -5.35 -18.79
C THR A 172 8.62 -5.99 -17.68
N SER A 173 7.40 -6.40 -18.00
CA SER A 173 6.38 -6.88 -17.04
C SER A 173 6.15 -8.40 -17.03
N ARG A 174 6.78 -9.15 -17.94
CA ARG A 174 6.46 -10.57 -18.24
C ARG A 174 6.80 -11.64 -17.19
N GLU A 175 7.55 -11.34 -16.13
CA GLU A 175 8.04 -12.35 -15.16
C GLU A 175 7.43 -12.21 -13.75
N ASN A 176 7.47 -13.28 -12.92
CA ASN A 176 7.05 -13.32 -11.51
C ASN A 176 7.57 -12.13 -10.68
N SER A 177 6.74 -11.14 -10.38
CA SER A 177 7.11 -9.85 -9.76
C SER A 177 7.92 -8.87 -10.63
N GLY A 178 8.21 -9.14 -11.91
CA GLY A 178 8.96 -8.27 -12.86
C GLY A 178 10.44 -8.04 -12.48
N VAL A 179 11.38 -8.15 -13.43
CA VAL A 179 12.83 -8.00 -13.11
C VAL A 179 13.14 -6.61 -12.54
N LEU A 180 12.56 -5.55 -13.12
CA LEU A 180 12.71 -4.18 -12.65
C LEU A 180 12.24 -4.03 -11.20
N TYR A 181 11.03 -4.49 -10.91
CA TYR A 181 10.43 -4.33 -9.59
C TYR A 181 11.18 -5.14 -8.53
N ARG A 182 11.52 -6.42 -8.79
CA ARG A 182 12.40 -7.21 -7.90
C ARG A 182 13.73 -6.51 -7.61
N THR A 183 14.33 -5.90 -8.64
CA THR A 183 15.59 -5.17 -8.49
C THR A 183 15.43 -3.94 -7.60
N GLU A 184 14.35 -3.16 -7.78
CA GLU A 184 14.09 -1.99 -6.93
C GLU A 184 13.79 -2.37 -5.48
N ILE A 185 13.07 -3.46 -5.22
CA ILE A 185 12.86 -3.96 -3.85
C ILE A 185 14.18 -4.37 -3.19
N ALA A 186 15.06 -5.06 -3.93
CA ALA A 186 16.39 -5.41 -3.42
C ALA A 186 17.25 -4.16 -3.16
N MET A 187 17.18 -3.14 -4.02
CA MET A 187 17.88 -1.87 -3.82
C MET A 187 17.33 -1.09 -2.63
N LEU A 188 16.02 -1.14 -2.41
CA LEU A 188 15.37 -0.53 -1.25
C LEU A 188 15.86 -1.18 0.05
N ALA A 189 15.88 -2.51 0.14
CA ALA A 189 16.40 -3.22 1.31
C ALA A 189 17.87 -2.84 1.62
N LYS A 190 18.70 -2.68 0.58
CA LYS A 190 20.08 -2.19 0.72
C LYS A 190 20.17 -0.75 1.21
N ARG A 191 19.35 0.16 0.68
CA ARG A 191 19.29 1.57 1.12
C ARG A 191 18.94 1.68 2.60
N LEU A 192 18.05 0.82 3.07
CA LEU A 192 17.66 0.73 4.48
C LEU A 192 18.66 -0.07 5.34
N LYS A 193 19.73 -0.62 4.74
CA LYS A 193 20.74 -1.48 5.38
C LYS A 193 20.15 -2.67 6.14
N LEU A 194 19.10 -3.26 5.59
CA LEU A 194 18.45 -4.46 6.16
C LEU A 194 19.14 -5.77 5.74
N VAL A 195 20.01 -5.71 4.72
CA VAL A 195 20.81 -6.80 4.16
C VAL A 195 22.29 -6.45 4.09
#